data_AF-A0A2Z4FIS5-F1
#
_entry.id   AF-A0A2Z4FIS5-F1
#
_cell.length_a   1.000
_cell.length_b   1.000
_cell.length_c   1.000
_cell.angle_alpha   90.00
_cell.angle_beta   90.00
_cell.angle_gamma   90.00
#
_symmetry.space_group_name_H-M   'P 1'
#
loop_
_entity.id
_entity.type
_entity.pdbx_description
1 polymer ?
#
loop_
_entity_poly.entity_id
_entity_poly.type
_entity_poly.pdbx_seq_one_letter_code
_entity_poly.pdbx_strand_id
1 'polypeptide(L)'
;MTRRPAVCSGDGARLLVRVVFCDSKAAIDEVFFFEELKQMQSIHKSWFYGTLMVGLLGAGFGCGDAELSQPDGVQTLARAQQEIQGGEYHTAKGASVGFGIQTSRGMSICSGTLIAPNLVLTARHCVAQVSGAYVICGQSEFGPVYGPEKLFISTSPNLTTQQAGFRAAEKIFVPEDGADMCGYDIALVQLKQNISAADATPAEPRLDIPVERQEGYTAIGYGHIGDGSGSGVRRSLDARKALCSGADCNLYRYGAATSSEWIGDDGVCQGDSGGGAFDSQGRVLGALSRGGEGCSDSVYSGVTEWSAWIRGHAMEAAAAGGYDVPEWVDSDGDGFHNDEDNCPDVANPDQLDGDEDGIGDACDDDFDNDGILNEVDNCPDVANPDQSDIDGDGVGDACDDDIDGDEILNAEDNCPAVANPDQKDTDGDGVGDACDDDIDGDGVPNAEDNCPAVSNADQADEDGNGIGNACDDGYDAGGCSVSGGASPVSGLFHGFGLLALLGLGRIKRRANKG
;
A
#
# COMPACT_ATOMS: atom_id res chain seq x y z
N MET A 1 -4.93 -1.16 -60.49
CA MET A 1 -4.59 0.22 -60.94
C MET A 1 -3.38 0.64 -60.11
N THR A 2 -2.15 0.53 -60.66
CA THR A 2 -1.33 1.65 -61.22
C THR A 2 -1.07 2.78 -60.22
N ARG A 3 0.12 3.35 -59.98
CA ARG A 3 1.55 3.15 -60.32
C ARG A 3 2.30 4.19 -59.41
N ARG A 4 3.51 3.82 -58.96
CA ARG A 4 4.71 4.52 -58.38
C ARG A 4 4.96 6.02 -58.74
N PRO A 5 5.95 6.78 -58.12
CA PRO A 5 7.30 6.39 -57.61
C PRO A 5 7.71 6.93 -56.21
N ALA A 6 8.61 6.36 -55.39
CA ALA A 6 10.02 5.91 -55.47
C ALA A 6 11.09 7.01 -55.29
N VAL A 7 11.86 6.97 -54.18
CA VAL A 7 13.30 7.34 -54.07
C VAL A 7 13.96 6.46 -52.99
N CYS A 8 15.09 5.83 -53.34
CA CYS A 8 16.01 5.00 -52.52
C CYS A 8 16.91 5.89 -51.64
N SER A 9 17.83 5.49 -50.75
CA SER A 9 18.61 4.28 -50.44
C SER A 9 19.42 4.59 -49.16
N GLY A 10 19.82 3.58 -48.38
CA GLY A 10 20.89 3.76 -47.39
C GLY A 10 20.95 2.65 -46.35
N ASP A 11 21.72 1.62 -46.66
CA ASP A 11 21.95 0.39 -45.91
C ASP A 11 22.56 0.57 -44.51
N GLY A 12 22.32 -0.42 -43.63
CA GLY A 12 23.06 -0.60 -42.38
C GLY A 12 22.48 -1.71 -41.51
N ALA A 13 22.96 -2.94 -41.70
CA ALA A 13 22.38 -4.20 -41.24
C ALA A 13 22.41 -4.44 -39.72
N ARG A 14 21.40 -5.19 -39.27
CA ARG A 14 21.28 -5.90 -37.99
C ARG A 14 22.29 -7.05 -37.90
N LEU A 15 22.84 -7.31 -36.71
CA LEU A 15 23.30 -8.64 -36.32
C LEU A 15 22.71 -9.01 -34.96
N LEU A 16 22.07 -10.18 -34.94
CA LEU A 16 21.36 -10.79 -33.84
C LEU A 16 22.00 -12.16 -33.67
N VAL A 17 22.63 -12.46 -32.53
CA VAL A 17 23.07 -13.82 -32.20
C VAL A 17 22.83 -14.10 -30.71
N ARG A 18 22.19 -15.26 -30.49
CA ARG A 18 21.78 -15.92 -29.25
C ARG A 18 22.92 -16.33 -28.32
N VAL A 19 22.57 -16.39 -27.04
CA VAL A 19 23.25 -16.98 -25.87
C VAL A 19 23.39 -18.51 -25.96
N VAL A 20 24.52 -19.07 -25.48
CA VAL A 20 24.62 -20.35 -24.72
C VAL A 20 25.84 -20.29 -23.77
N PHE A 21 25.66 -20.78 -22.54
CA PHE A 21 26.57 -20.85 -21.40
C PHE A 21 27.77 -21.81 -21.56
N CYS A 22 28.84 -21.56 -20.79
CA CYS A 22 29.68 -22.61 -20.22
C CYS A 22 30.28 -22.17 -18.87
N ASP A 23 30.17 -23.06 -17.89
CA ASP A 23 30.54 -22.98 -16.47
C ASP A 23 32.02 -23.37 -16.26
N SER A 24 32.72 -22.82 -15.26
CA SER A 24 33.75 -23.52 -14.46
C SER A 24 34.43 -22.62 -13.41
N LYS A 25 34.36 -23.09 -12.16
CA LYS A 25 35.18 -22.73 -10.99
C LYS A 25 36.68 -23.01 -11.22
N ALA A 26 37.57 -22.18 -10.66
CA ALA A 26 38.65 -22.58 -9.72
C ALA A 26 39.71 -21.48 -9.51
N ALA A 27 40.21 -21.42 -8.28
CA ALA A 27 41.25 -20.55 -7.74
C ALA A 27 42.68 -20.88 -8.20
N ILE A 28 43.65 -19.97 -7.94
CA ILE A 28 44.94 -20.18 -7.22
C ILE A 28 45.99 -19.08 -7.57
N ASP A 29 46.45 -18.42 -6.51
CA ASP A 29 47.79 -17.94 -6.11
C ASP A 29 48.80 -17.18 -7.00
N GLU A 30 49.32 -16.14 -6.32
CA GLU A 30 50.72 -15.69 -6.14
C GLU A 30 51.60 -15.12 -7.27
N VAL A 31 51.99 -13.84 -7.04
CA VAL A 31 53.36 -13.29 -6.92
C VAL A 31 54.41 -13.66 -8.00
N PHE A 32 55.00 -12.66 -8.67
CA PHE A 32 56.44 -12.31 -8.61
C PHE A 32 56.83 -11.15 -9.57
N PHE A 33 57.54 -10.17 -9.00
CA PHE A 33 58.64 -9.34 -9.52
C PHE A 33 58.77 -8.97 -11.00
N PHE A 34 59.06 -7.68 -11.27
CA PHE A 34 60.33 -7.30 -11.93
C PHE A 34 60.79 -5.90 -11.53
N GLU A 35 62.09 -5.82 -11.26
CA GLU A 35 62.88 -4.67 -10.80
C GLU A 35 63.49 -3.90 -12.00
N GLU A 36 63.99 -2.70 -11.69
CA GLU A 36 64.49 -1.60 -12.52
C GLU A 36 65.50 -1.89 -13.65
N LEU A 37 65.55 -0.94 -14.61
CA LEU A 37 66.81 -0.44 -15.20
C LEU A 37 66.71 1.07 -15.61
N LYS A 38 67.40 1.92 -14.82
CA LYS A 38 68.27 3.10 -15.09
C LYS A 38 68.43 3.57 -16.57
N GLN A 39 68.69 4.84 -16.95
CA GLN A 39 69.48 5.93 -16.34
C GLN A 39 69.50 7.23 -17.21
N MET A 40 70.05 8.31 -16.62
CA MET A 40 70.80 9.49 -17.17
C MET A 40 70.03 10.84 -17.30
N GLN A 41 70.25 11.84 -16.41
CA GLN A 41 71.38 12.81 -16.24
C GLN A 41 70.88 14.23 -16.66
N SER A 42 71.15 15.41 -16.06
CA SER A 42 72.22 15.87 -15.18
C SER A 42 71.97 17.33 -14.66
N ILE A 43 72.40 17.64 -13.41
CA ILE A 43 73.09 18.86 -12.89
C ILE A 43 72.27 20.20 -12.80
N HIS A 44 72.12 20.88 -11.63
CA HIS A 44 73.11 21.68 -10.87
C HIS A 44 72.71 21.98 -9.39
N LYS A 45 73.64 21.64 -8.47
CA LYS A 45 74.17 22.31 -7.23
C LYS A 45 73.32 23.36 -6.46
N SER A 46 73.39 23.60 -5.14
CA SER A 46 73.86 23.00 -3.87
C SER A 46 73.95 24.18 -2.85
N TRP A 47 73.94 23.90 -1.53
CA TRP A 47 74.25 24.75 -0.33
C TRP A 47 73.03 25.21 0.49
N PHE A 48 72.96 25.18 1.83
CA PHE A 48 73.71 24.54 2.94
C PHE A 48 72.92 24.86 4.25
N TYR A 49 72.75 23.88 5.14
CA TYR A 49 72.62 23.92 6.64
C TYR A 49 71.52 24.71 7.39
N GLY A 50 70.92 24.00 8.37
CA GLY A 50 70.98 24.43 9.78
C GLY A 50 69.67 24.66 10.56
N THR A 51 69.28 23.65 11.35
CA THR A 51 68.73 23.69 12.73
C THR A 51 67.81 24.85 13.19
N LEU A 52 66.66 24.54 13.83
CA LEU A 52 66.37 24.79 15.26
C LEU A 52 64.86 24.63 15.57
N MET A 53 64.53 23.74 16.50
CA MET A 53 63.27 23.75 17.27
C MET A 53 63.44 24.68 18.48
N VAL A 54 62.60 25.72 18.63
CA VAL A 54 62.15 26.26 19.94
C VAL A 54 60.81 26.98 19.72
N GLY A 55 59.82 26.65 20.55
CA GLY A 55 58.48 27.20 20.49
C GLY A 55 58.33 28.64 20.99
N LEU A 56 57.17 29.21 20.71
CA LEU A 56 56.65 30.37 21.43
C LEU A 56 55.11 30.34 21.37
N LEU A 57 54.53 30.34 22.58
CA LEU A 57 53.13 30.67 22.85
C LEU A 57 52.77 31.98 22.15
N GLY A 58 51.75 31.93 21.30
CA GLY A 58 51.07 33.09 20.75
C GLY A 58 49.57 32.82 20.81
N ALA A 59 48.90 33.44 21.78
CA ALA A 59 47.48 33.66 21.71
C ALA A 59 47.17 34.62 20.55
N GLY A 60 46.06 34.38 19.86
CA GLY A 60 45.38 35.40 19.05
C GLY A 60 45.51 35.25 17.54
N PHE A 61 44.33 35.30 16.90
CA PHE A 61 44.02 35.41 15.47
C PHE A 61 43.94 34.10 14.67
N GLY A 62 42.79 33.41 14.80
CA GLY A 62 42.30 32.44 13.83
C GLY A 62 41.09 33.01 13.09
N CYS A 63 41.24 33.24 11.78
CA CYS A 63 40.29 33.75 10.78
C CYS A 63 39.42 34.94 11.19
N GLY A 64 39.98 36.14 11.02
CA GLY A 64 39.18 37.31 10.72
C GLY A 64 38.47 37.19 9.37
N ASP A 65 37.50 38.08 9.18
CA ASP A 65 36.96 38.46 7.89
C ASP A 65 38.08 38.56 6.85
N ALA A 66 38.10 37.61 5.93
CA ALA A 66 38.62 37.89 4.62
C ALA A 66 37.50 38.62 3.89
N GLU A 67 37.69 39.92 3.68
CA GLU A 67 37.06 40.65 2.59
C GLU A 67 37.59 40.03 1.28
N LEU A 68 37.05 38.85 0.94
CA LEU A 68 37.22 38.22 -0.37
C LEU A 68 36.35 39.04 -1.31
N SER A 69 37.01 39.78 -2.21
CA SER A 69 36.38 40.54 -3.28
C SER A 69 35.32 39.69 -3.97
N GLN A 70 34.10 40.21 -3.94
CA GLN A 70 32.90 39.65 -4.55
C GLN A 70 33.16 39.29 -6.03
N PRO A 71 32.73 38.11 -6.51
CA PRO A 71 32.40 37.96 -7.91
C PRO A 71 31.17 38.84 -8.16
N ASP A 72 31.29 39.82 -9.05
CA ASP A 72 30.16 40.66 -9.46
C ASP A 72 29.01 39.76 -9.96
N GLY A 73 27.87 39.77 -9.24
CA GLY A 73 26.61 39.20 -9.70
C GLY A 73 26.08 37.94 -8.99
N VAL A 74 26.71 37.43 -7.92
CA VAL A 74 26.17 36.30 -7.14
C VAL A 74 25.80 36.78 -5.73
N GLN A 75 24.51 36.73 -5.37
CA GLN A 75 24.04 37.10 -4.03
C GLN A 75 24.50 36.05 -3.00
N THR A 76 25.12 36.53 -1.94
CA THR A 76 25.66 35.73 -0.84
C THR A 76 24.54 35.06 -0.04
N LEU A 77 24.62 33.74 0.17
CA LEU A 77 23.82 33.05 1.19
C LEU A 77 24.39 33.42 2.56
N ALA A 78 23.53 33.73 3.54
CA ALA A 78 23.94 34.32 4.81
C ALA A 78 24.85 33.42 5.67
N ARG A 79 25.69 34.05 6.53
CA ARG A 79 26.51 33.38 7.55
C ARG A 79 25.63 32.93 8.75
N ALA A 80 25.86 31.67 9.14
CA ALA A 80 25.60 30.93 10.38
C ALA A 80 24.68 31.52 11.49
N GLN A 81 23.77 30.63 11.92
CA GLN A 81 23.30 30.47 13.31
C GLN A 81 22.26 31.50 13.80
N GLN A 82 21.06 31.45 13.22
CA GLN A 82 19.85 32.10 13.77
C GLN A 82 18.84 31.02 14.19
N GLU A 83 18.05 31.26 15.23
CA GLU A 83 16.89 30.46 15.65
C GLU A 83 15.64 30.92 14.91
N ILE A 84 14.58 30.12 14.94
CA ILE A 84 13.27 30.49 14.42
C ILE A 84 12.86 31.91 14.87
N GLN A 85 12.79 32.83 13.92
CA GLN A 85 12.49 34.24 14.18
C GLN A 85 11.02 34.41 14.54
N GLY A 86 10.75 35.02 15.69
CA GLY A 86 9.40 35.15 16.22
C GLY A 86 8.82 33.85 16.78
N GLY A 87 9.61 32.78 16.88
CA GLY A 87 9.20 31.53 17.48
C GLY A 87 9.05 31.61 18.99
N GLU A 88 8.06 30.91 19.53
CA GLU A 88 7.79 30.80 20.96
C GLU A 88 8.59 29.66 21.60
N TYR A 89 8.84 29.75 22.91
CA TYR A 89 9.52 28.68 23.62
C TYR A 89 8.63 27.43 23.70
N HIS A 90 9.13 26.31 23.17
CA HIS A 90 8.34 25.10 23.02
C HIS A 90 8.75 24.02 24.03
N THR A 91 7.96 23.81 25.08
CA THR A 91 8.23 22.81 26.14
C THR A 91 7.37 21.56 26.06
N ALA A 92 6.36 21.52 25.19
CA ALA A 92 5.47 20.36 25.09
C ALA A 92 6.28 19.11 24.72
N LYS A 93 5.97 17.98 25.37
CA LYS A 93 6.53 16.69 24.94
C LYS A 93 5.90 16.36 23.59
N GLY A 94 6.72 15.95 22.64
CA GLY A 94 6.33 15.68 21.27
C GLY A 94 7.51 15.13 20.50
N ALA A 95 7.37 15.01 19.19
CA ALA A 95 8.34 14.32 18.35
C ALA A 95 9.66 15.09 18.16
N SER A 96 9.69 16.41 18.37
CA SER A 96 10.89 17.21 18.07
C SER A 96 12.04 16.93 19.05
N VAL A 97 13.21 16.61 18.48
CA VAL A 97 14.44 16.31 19.20
C VAL A 97 15.58 17.22 18.77
N GLY A 98 16.55 17.41 19.66
CA GLY A 98 17.78 18.13 19.38
C GLY A 98 18.96 17.18 19.18
N PHE A 99 19.83 17.53 18.25
CA PHE A 99 21.06 16.83 17.92
C PHE A 99 22.26 17.57 18.50
N GLY A 100 23.11 16.84 19.23
CA GLY A 100 24.49 17.23 19.53
C GLY A 100 25.44 16.44 18.65
N ILE A 101 26.22 17.13 17.83
CA ILE A 101 27.18 16.53 16.89
C ILE A 101 28.59 16.86 17.37
N GLN A 102 29.36 15.84 17.73
CA GLN A 102 30.75 16.02 18.14
C GLN A 102 31.67 16.16 16.92
N THR A 103 32.12 17.39 16.65
CA THR A 103 33.07 17.70 15.57
C THR A 103 34.48 17.94 16.13
N SER A 104 35.48 18.00 15.26
CA SER A 104 36.87 18.36 15.64
C SER A 104 37.00 19.79 16.19
N ARG A 105 35.98 20.64 16.02
CA ARG A 105 35.95 22.04 16.45
C ARG A 105 35.05 22.28 17.67
N GLY A 106 34.38 21.25 18.18
CA GLY A 106 33.42 21.35 19.28
C GLY A 106 32.08 20.68 18.96
N MET A 107 31.07 20.96 19.78
CA MET A 107 29.72 20.45 19.61
C MET A 107 28.92 21.35 18.68
N SER A 108 28.39 20.80 17.59
CA SER A 108 27.40 21.46 16.73
C SER A 108 26.00 21.02 17.14
N ILE A 109 25.00 21.86 16.85
CA ILE A 109 23.59 21.55 17.13
C ILE A 109 22.84 21.46 15.82
N CYS A 110 21.97 20.47 15.72
CA CYS A 110 20.93 20.34 14.71
C CYS A 110 19.60 19.99 15.41
N SER A 111 18.55 19.87 14.62
CA SER A 111 17.23 19.43 15.06
C SER A 111 16.83 18.14 14.34
N GLY A 112 15.76 17.52 14.80
CA GLY A 112 15.17 16.35 14.15
C GLY A 112 13.78 16.06 14.69
N THR A 113 13.18 15.02 14.14
CA THR A 113 11.84 14.54 14.49
C THR A 113 11.90 13.05 14.76
N LEU A 114 11.50 12.62 15.95
CA LEU A 114 11.29 11.22 16.29
C LEU A 114 10.09 10.69 15.50
N ILE A 115 10.29 9.67 14.67
CA ILE A 115 9.22 9.05 13.85
C ILE A 115 8.90 7.62 14.29
N ALA A 116 9.81 6.98 15.03
CA ALA A 116 9.55 5.76 15.78
C ALA A 116 10.35 5.79 17.10
N PRO A 117 10.08 4.91 18.09
CA PRO A 117 10.74 4.92 19.40
C PRO A 117 12.27 5.06 19.39
N ASN A 118 12.97 4.54 18.39
CA ASN A 118 14.42 4.69 18.23
C ASN A 118 14.81 5.26 16.86
N LEU A 119 13.91 5.87 16.09
CA LEU A 119 14.18 6.35 14.73
C LEU A 119 13.89 7.85 14.59
N VAL A 120 14.88 8.60 14.13
CA VAL A 120 14.82 10.05 14.03
C VAL A 120 15.04 10.51 12.60
N LEU A 121 14.10 11.27 12.06
CA LEU A 121 14.21 12.02 10.81
C LEU A 121 14.99 13.32 11.03
N THR A 122 15.95 13.62 10.17
CA THR A 122 16.73 14.86 10.18
C THR A 122 17.27 15.18 8.78
N ALA A 123 17.99 16.28 8.63
CA ALA A 123 18.67 16.63 7.40
C ALA A 123 20.00 15.87 7.27
N ARG A 124 20.38 15.48 6.06
CA ARG A 124 21.63 14.75 5.81
C ARG A 124 22.87 15.57 6.17
N HIS A 125 22.85 16.88 5.97
CA HIS A 125 23.98 17.74 6.34
C HIS A 125 24.22 17.81 7.85
N CYS A 126 23.27 17.37 8.68
CA CYS A 126 23.46 17.22 10.13
C CYS A 126 24.25 15.95 10.47
N VAL A 127 24.30 14.97 9.57
CA VAL A 127 24.94 13.67 9.79
C VAL A 127 26.09 13.40 8.82
N ALA A 128 26.31 14.24 7.82
CA ALA A 128 27.35 14.10 6.81
C ALA A 128 28.10 15.40 6.55
N GLN A 129 29.33 15.27 6.04
CA GLN A 129 30.11 16.43 5.60
C GLN A 129 29.51 17.06 4.34
N VAL A 130 29.62 18.37 4.17
CA VAL A 130 29.16 19.08 2.96
C VAL A 130 30.34 19.81 2.30
N SER A 131 30.40 19.80 0.96
CA SER A 131 31.41 20.54 0.21
C SER A 131 31.09 22.05 0.18
N GLY A 132 31.83 22.83 0.97
CA GLY A 132 31.77 24.29 0.94
C GLY A 132 30.92 24.93 2.03
N ALA A 133 30.95 26.26 2.09
CA ALA A 133 30.20 27.06 3.06
C ALA A 133 28.83 27.53 2.53
N TYR A 134 28.57 27.32 1.25
CA TYR A 134 27.37 27.76 0.55
C TYR A 134 26.77 26.58 -0.22
N VAL A 135 25.44 26.50 -0.22
CA VAL A 135 24.69 25.48 -0.95
C VAL A 135 24.42 25.95 -2.37
N ILE A 136 24.88 25.18 -3.35
CA ILE A 136 24.61 25.40 -4.77
C ILE A 136 24.13 24.06 -5.34
N CYS A 137 22.84 23.99 -5.70
CA CYS A 137 22.28 22.78 -6.31
C CYS A 137 23.06 22.40 -7.58
N GLY A 138 23.38 21.11 -7.72
CA GLY A 138 24.20 20.58 -8.80
C GLY A 138 25.71 20.73 -8.59
N GLN A 139 26.17 21.28 -7.46
CA GLN A 139 27.60 21.50 -7.17
C GLN A 139 27.98 21.15 -5.72
N SER A 140 27.11 21.47 -4.76
CA SER A 140 27.29 21.11 -3.36
C SER A 140 26.92 19.65 -3.18
N GLU A 141 27.87 18.85 -2.72
CA GLU A 141 27.70 17.41 -2.54
C GLU A 141 28.01 17.00 -1.10
N PHE A 142 27.33 15.93 -0.67
CA PHE A 142 27.59 15.25 0.58
C PHE A 142 28.87 14.41 0.48
N GLY A 143 29.74 14.63 1.45
CA GLY A 143 30.86 13.75 1.74
C GLY A 143 30.48 12.60 2.67
N PRO A 144 31.48 11.96 3.29
CA PRO A 144 31.26 10.85 4.20
C PRO A 144 30.37 11.23 5.39
N VAL A 145 29.50 10.28 5.76
CA VAL A 145 28.68 10.33 6.98
C VAL A 145 29.60 10.31 8.22
N TYR A 146 29.21 11.04 9.26
CA TYR A 146 29.88 10.98 10.56
C TYR A 146 29.71 9.60 11.21
N GLY A 147 30.64 9.23 12.09
CA GLY A 147 30.45 8.03 12.90
C GLY A 147 29.26 8.21 13.86
N PRO A 148 28.37 7.20 14.02
CA PRO A 148 27.22 7.27 14.93
C PRO A 148 27.61 7.63 16.36
N GLU A 149 28.82 7.26 16.80
CA GLU A 149 29.36 7.59 18.12
C GLU A 149 29.55 9.10 18.37
N LYS A 150 29.44 9.92 17.32
CA LYS A 150 29.54 11.39 17.40
C LYS A 150 28.17 12.06 17.47
N LEU A 151 27.08 11.32 17.35
CA LEU A 151 25.72 11.83 17.34
C LEU A 151 24.99 11.52 18.65
N PHE A 152 24.44 12.56 19.24
CA PHE A 152 23.75 12.52 20.52
C PHE A 152 22.39 13.19 20.39
N ILE A 153 21.32 12.47 20.70
CA ILE A 153 19.94 12.93 20.52
C ILE A 153 19.31 13.20 21.87
N SER A 154 18.57 14.29 22.00
CA SER A 154 17.89 14.70 23.23
C SER A 154 16.46 15.14 22.95
N THR A 155 15.54 14.75 23.82
CA THR A 155 14.14 15.22 23.82
C THR A 155 13.95 16.47 24.69
N SER A 156 15.00 16.95 25.35
CA SER A 156 14.92 18.12 26.22
C SER A 156 14.59 19.37 25.41
N PRO A 157 13.76 20.29 25.93
CA PRO A 157 13.55 21.59 25.31
C PRO A 157 14.77 22.51 25.42
N ASN A 158 15.81 22.15 26.18
CA ASN A 158 17.07 22.89 26.26
C ASN A 158 18.28 21.95 26.34
N LEU A 159 19.09 21.96 25.28
CA LEU A 159 20.25 21.11 25.08
C LEU A 159 21.49 21.54 25.85
N THR A 160 21.51 22.77 26.37
CA THR A 160 22.67 23.33 27.09
C THR A 160 22.66 23.00 28.59
N THR A 161 21.58 22.37 29.08
CA THR A 161 21.41 22.03 30.49
C THR A 161 21.95 20.65 30.81
N GLN A 162 22.32 20.41 32.08
CA GLN A 162 22.69 19.07 32.55
C GLN A 162 21.53 18.06 32.47
N GLN A 163 20.29 18.55 32.31
CA GLN A 163 19.08 17.75 32.17
C GLN A 163 18.79 17.34 30.71
N ALA A 164 19.67 17.69 29.77
CA ALA A 164 19.45 17.37 28.36
C ALA A 164 19.34 15.86 28.08
N GLY A 165 19.97 14.99 28.87
CA GLY A 165 19.71 13.54 28.80
C GLY A 165 19.92 12.94 27.40
N PHE A 166 21.14 13.03 26.88
CA PHE A 166 21.47 12.59 25.54
C PHE A 166 21.51 11.07 25.38
N ARG A 167 21.01 10.59 24.24
CA ARG A 167 21.06 9.18 23.78
C ARG A 167 21.96 9.08 22.57
N ALA A 168 22.79 8.06 22.50
CA ALA A 168 23.71 7.87 21.37
C ALA A 168 23.00 7.27 20.16
N ALA A 169 23.45 7.65 18.96
CA ALA A 169 23.07 6.96 17.73
C ALA A 169 23.78 5.59 17.64
N GLU A 170 23.12 4.64 16.99
CA GLU A 170 23.64 3.33 16.61
C GLU A 170 23.96 3.28 15.12
N LYS A 171 23.02 3.70 14.28
CA LYS A 171 23.11 3.61 12.81
C LYS A 171 22.61 4.91 12.19
N ILE A 172 23.17 5.27 11.04
CA ILE A 172 22.75 6.42 10.24
C ILE A 172 22.40 5.89 8.85
N PHE A 173 21.25 6.29 8.36
CA PHE A 173 20.78 6.00 7.02
C PHE A 173 20.73 7.30 6.23
N VAL A 174 21.28 7.25 5.02
CA VAL A 174 21.21 8.33 4.04
C VAL A 174 20.83 7.70 2.70
N PRO A 175 20.13 8.42 1.82
CA PRO A 175 19.88 7.94 0.47
C PRO A 175 21.17 7.55 -0.26
N GLU A 176 21.18 6.38 -0.90
CA GLU A 176 22.33 5.85 -1.65
C GLU A 176 22.43 6.46 -3.06
N ASP A 177 21.29 6.91 -3.60
CA ASP A 177 21.11 7.20 -5.04
C ASP A 177 21.48 8.64 -5.43
N GLY A 178 22.17 9.38 -4.56
CA GLY A 178 22.54 10.76 -4.83
C GLY A 178 23.44 11.37 -3.77
N ALA A 179 24.29 12.29 -4.22
CA ALA A 179 25.18 13.05 -3.35
C ALA A 179 24.88 14.55 -3.37
N ASP A 180 24.01 15.05 -4.25
CA ASP A 180 23.66 16.47 -4.29
C ASP A 180 23.00 16.90 -3.00
N MET A 181 23.36 18.09 -2.49
CA MET A 181 22.69 18.67 -1.33
C MET A 181 21.21 18.92 -1.63
N CYS A 182 20.88 19.43 -2.81
CA CYS A 182 19.49 19.65 -3.18
C CYS A 182 18.83 18.33 -3.56
N GLY A 183 17.69 18.05 -2.92
CA GLY A 183 16.88 16.88 -3.14
C GLY A 183 17.25 15.63 -2.36
N TYR A 184 18.49 15.52 -1.85
CA TYR A 184 18.94 14.37 -1.05
C TYR A 184 19.37 14.74 0.38
N ASP A 185 19.00 15.93 0.87
CA ASP A 185 19.31 16.40 2.24
C ASP A 185 18.38 15.81 3.32
N ILE A 186 18.19 14.49 3.30
CA ILE A 186 17.38 13.76 4.27
C ILE A 186 18.21 12.61 4.86
N ALA A 187 18.02 12.34 6.15
CA ALA A 187 18.65 11.25 6.85
C ALA A 187 17.74 10.68 7.94
N LEU A 188 17.95 9.40 8.23
CA LEU A 188 17.38 8.75 9.40
C LEU A 188 18.50 8.34 10.35
N VAL A 189 18.27 8.49 11.65
CA VAL A 189 19.21 8.11 12.69
C VAL A 189 18.54 7.17 13.65
N GLN A 190 19.07 5.96 13.73
CA GLN A 190 18.66 4.95 14.68
C GLN A 190 19.40 5.15 16.00
N LEU A 191 18.67 5.13 17.11
CA LEU A 191 19.20 5.27 18.46
C LEU A 191 19.56 3.92 19.05
N LYS A 192 20.56 3.88 19.92
CA LYS A 192 20.93 2.66 20.68
C LYS A 192 19.84 2.18 21.64
N GLN A 193 18.96 3.08 22.05
CA GLN A 193 17.94 2.84 23.05
C GLN A 193 16.65 3.52 22.64
N ASN A 194 15.53 2.83 22.84
CA ASN A 194 14.21 3.38 22.60
C ASN A 194 13.96 4.56 23.54
N ILE A 195 13.33 5.60 23.01
CA ILE A 195 12.75 6.68 23.77
C ILE A 195 11.38 6.20 24.26
N SER A 196 11.16 6.30 25.57
CA SER A 196 9.88 5.93 26.15
C SER A 196 8.78 6.91 25.74
N ALA A 197 7.54 6.44 25.62
CA ALA A 197 6.37 7.29 25.39
C ALA A 197 6.19 8.40 26.45
N ALA A 198 6.74 8.19 27.65
CA ALA A 198 6.75 9.21 28.70
C ALA A 198 7.71 10.38 28.40
N ASP A 199 8.73 10.18 27.58
CA ASP A 199 9.75 11.18 27.25
C ASP A 199 9.45 11.92 25.94
N ALA A 200 8.95 11.21 24.93
CA ALA A 200 8.48 11.77 23.67
C ALA A 200 7.52 10.81 22.96
N THR A 201 6.60 11.37 22.19
CA THR A 201 5.72 10.63 21.29
C THR A 201 6.25 10.81 19.87
N PRO A 202 6.55 9.73 19.14
CA PRO A 202 6.92 9.83 17.73
C PRO A 202 5.80 10.47 16.90
N ALA A 203 6.17 11.19 15.84
CA ALA A 203 5.22 11.71 14.86
C ALA A 203 5.14 10.77 13.66
N GLU A 204 3.92 10.55 13.17
CA GLU A 204 3.69 9.94 11.88
C GLU A 204 4.28 10.82 10.77
N PRO A 205 5.08 10.28 9.84
CA PRO A 205 5.47 10.97 8.62
C PRO A 205 4.31 10.97 7.62
N ARG A 206 4.04 12.12 6.97
CA ARG A 206 2.99 12.21 5.95
C ARG A 206 3.44 11.66 4.59
N LEU A 207 3.40 10.33 4.45
CA LEU A 207 3.96 9.61 3.30
C LEU A 207 3.01 9.48 2.11
N ASP A 208 1.73 9.75 2.32
CA ASP A 208 0.60 9.58 1.40
C ASP A 208 0.44 10.76 0.43
N ILE A 209 0.51 12.00 0.94
CA ILE A 209 0.13 13.20 0.19
C ILE A 209 1.23 14.26 0.25
N PRO A 210 1.75 14.74 -0.90
CA PRO A 210 2.72 15.84 -0.93
C PRO A 210 2.19 17.13 -0.29
N VAL A 211 3.10 18.04 0.07
CA VAL A 211 2.73 19.37 0.58
C VAL A 211 2.06 20.21 -0.50
N GLU A 212 0.90 20.81 -0.17
CA GLU A 212 0.14 21.65 -1.08
C GLU A 212 0.44 23.14 -0.88
N ARG A 213 0.19 23.93 -1.93
CA ARG A 213 0.36 25.39 -1.87
C ARG A 213 -0.64 26.02 -0.89
N GLN A 214 -0.16 26.93 -0.05
CA GLN A 214 -0.89 27.59 1.05
C GLN A 214 -1.28 26.67 2.21
N GLU A 215 -0.84 25.41 2.20
CA GLU A 215 -1.01 24.53 3.34
C GLU A 215 -0.32 25.10 4.58
N GLY A 216 -1.03 25.06 5.71
CA GLY A 216 -0.53 25.55 6.98
C GLY A 216 0.37 24.52 7.67
N TYR A 217 1.48 24.97 8.25
CA TYR A 217 2.34 24.10 9.05
C TYR A 217 2.92 24.82 10.27
N THR A 218 3.42 24.02 11.22
CA THR A 218 4.20 24.47 12.37
C THR A 218 5.64 24.04 12.21
N ALA A 219 6.58 24.98 12.30
CA ALA A 219 8.01 24.69 12.29
C ALA A 219 8.54 24.55 13.72
N ILE A 220 9.33 23.51 14.02
CA ILE A 220 9.95 23.32 15.33
C ILE A 220 11.45 23.02 15.18
N GLY A 221 12.29 23.76 15.90
CA GLY A 221 13.74 23.70 15.79
C GLY A 221 14.47 24.16 17.05
N TYR A 222 15.79 23.93 17.09
CA TYR A 222 16.68 24.17 18.23
C TYR A 222 17.74 25.26 17.96
N GLY A 223 17.49 26.13 16.99
CA GLY A 223 18.50 27.02 16.43
C GLY A 223 19.22 27.95 17.41
N HIS A 224 20.15 28.72 16.85
CA HIS A 224 21.10 29.51 17.62
C HIS A 224 20.71 30.98 17.62
N ILE A 225 20.63 31.66 18.77
CA ILE A 225 20.54 33.12 18.76
C ILE A 225 21.95 33.64 18.51
N GLY A 226 22.18 34.38 17.42
CA GLY A 226 23.49 34.89 16.99
C GLY A 226 24.26 35.78 17.99
N ASP A 227 23.76 35.95 19.22
CA ASP A 227 24.44 36.59 20.36
C ASP A 227 24.96 35.58 21.41
N GLY A 228 24.78 34.28 21.18
CA GLY A 228 25.18 33.19 22.08
C GLY A 228 24.23 32.91 23.24
N SER A 229 23.15 33.67 23.42
CA SER A 229 22.16 33.46 24.48
C SER A 229 20.96 32.67 23.95
N GLY A 230 20.75 31.42 24.37
CA GLY A 230 19.56 30.62 23.96
C GLY A 230 19.73 29.69 22.76
N SER A 231 20.96 29.46 22.30
CA SER A 231 21.28 28.33 21.42
C SER A 231 20.85 26.99 22.01
N GLY A 232 20.28 26.10 21.19
CA GLY A 232 19.87 24.78 21.65
C GLY A 232 18.61 24.82 22.53
N VAL A 233 17.84 25.89 22.45
CA VAL A 233 16.51 26.02 23.07
C VAL A 233 15.46 25.76 22.00
N ARG A 234 14.54 24.84 22.26
CA ARG A 234 13.50 24.48 21.30
C ARG A 234 12.50 25.63 21.11
N ARG A 235 12.29 26.01 19.86
CA ARG A 235 11.32 27.03 19.43
C ARG A 235 10.28 26.40 18.51
N SER A 236 9.04 26.88 18.59
CA SER A 236 7.97 26.58 17.64
C SER A 236 7.48 27.86 16.98
N LEU A 237 7.18 27.79 15.69
CA LEU A 237 6.55 28.88 14.95
C LEU A 237 5.37 28.31 14.15
N ASP A 238 4.18 28.71 14.60
CA ASP A 238 2.92 28.30 14.01
C ASP A 238 2.52 29.21 12.83
N ALA A 239 1.41 28.84 12.19
CA ALA A 239 0.76 29.60 11.12
C ALA A 239 1.71 29.93 9.96
N ARG A 240 2.68 29.04 9.70
CA ARG A 240 3.52 29.07 8.50
C ARG A 240 2.72 28.55 7.32
N LYS A 241 3.17 28.86 6.11
CA LYS A 241 2.49 28.45 4.87
C LYS A 241 3.47 27.92 3.84
N ALA A 242 3.16 26.77 3.29
CA ALA A 242 3.86 26.26 2.11
C ALA A 242 3.60 27.18 0.90
N LEU A 243 4.66 27.62 0.24
CA LEU A 243 4.62 28.50 -0.92
C LEU A 243 4.52 27.72 -2.23
N CYS A 244 5.18 26.56 -2.30
CA CYS A 244 5.19 25.63 -3.43
C CYS A 244 5.81 24.29 -3.02
N SER A 245 5.64 23.27 -3.86
CA SER A 245 6.25 21.94 -3.70
C SER A 245 6.77 21.45 -5.05
N GLY A 246 7.90 20.73 -5.05
CA GLY A 246 8.43 20.08 -6.24
C GLY A 246 8.65 21.02 -7.42
N ALA A 247 8.23 20.56 -8.60
CA ALA A 247 8.34 21.30 -9.86
C ALA A 247 7.57 22.64 -9.86
N ASP A 248 6.60 22.85 -8.97
CA ASP A 248 5.87 24.12 -8.86
C ASP A 248 6.75 25.25 -8.29
N CYS A 249 7.90 24.90 -7.70
CA CYS A 249 8.87 25.86 -7.19
C CYS A 249 9.82 26.44 -8.25
N ASN A 250 9.63 26.13 -9.54
CA ASN A 250 10.51 26.55 -10.65
C ASN A 250 10.65 28.08 -10.84
N LEU A 251 9.76 28.89 -10.26
CA LEU A 251 9.76 30.35 -10.40
C LEU A 251 10.39 31.10 -9.21
N TYR A 252 10.88 30.38 -8.20
CA TYR A 252 11.41 31.01 -6.97
C TYR A 252 12.91 31.30 -7.04
N ARG A 253 13.30 32.31 -6.27
CA ARG A 253 14.51 33.14 -6.44
C ARG A 253 15.85 32.41 -6.21
N TYR A 254 15.85 31.20 -5.66
CA TYR A 254 17.05 30.55 -5.08
C TYR A 254 17.41 29.18 -5.67
N GLY A 255 16.88 28.86 -6.85
CA GLY A 255 17.01 27.55 -7.47
C GLY A 255 15.75 26.72 -7.20
N ALA A 256 15.28 26.01 -8.22
CA ALA A 256 14.06 25.21 -8.11
C ALA A 256 14.22 24.18 -6.99
N ALA A 257 13.22 24.07 -6.12
CA ALA A 257 13.07 22.88 -5.29
C ALA A 257 13.02 21.66 -6.21
N THR A 258 13.71 20.58 -5.84
CA THR A 258 13.56 19.29 -6.54
C THR A 258 12.21 18.68 -6.23
N SER A 259 11.82 17.58 -6.90
CA SER A 259 10.55 16.89 -6.62
C SER A 259 10.38 16.49 -5.16
N SER A 260 11.49 16.17 -4.49
CA SER A 260 11.58 15.81 -3.07
C SER A 260 11.65 17.00 -2.10
N GLU A 261 11.50 18.23 -2.58
CA GLU A 261 11.61 19.44 -1.77
C GLU A 261 10.38 20.33 -1.88
N TRP A 262 10.12 21.09 -0.83
CA TRP A 262 9.10 22.13 -0.83
C TRP A 262 9.60 23.38 -0.11
N ILE A 263 9.01 24.53 -0.44
CA ILE A 263 9.42 25.84 0.08
C ILE A 263 8.31 26.39 0.96
N GLY A 264 8.66 26.70 2.21
CA GLY A 264 7.83 27.42 3.18
C GLY A 264 8.04 28.93 3.14
N ASP A 265 7.19 29.64 3.87
CA ASP A 265 7.34 31.08 4.11
C ASP A 265 8.46 31.38 5.11
N ASP A 266 8.61 32.66 5.44
CA ASP A 266 9.72 33.14 6.25
C ASP A 266 9.59 32.75 7.74
N GLY A 267 10.73 32.75 8.42
CA GLY A 267 10.84 32.65 9.88
C GLY A 267 11.70 31.49 10.37
N VAL A 268 12.00 30.50 9.52
CA VAL A 268 12.83 29.35 9.91
C VAL A 268 14.25 29.51 9.36
N CYS A 269 15.23 29.39 10.24
CA CYS A 269 16.60 29.78 9.98
C CYS A 269 17.53 28.59 9.76
N GLN A 270 18.71 28.85 9.22
CA GLN A 270 19.79 27.86 9.07
C GLN A 270 20.26 27.21 10.39
N GLY A 271 19.94 27.78 11.55
CA GLY A 271 20.24 27.14 12.84
C GLY A 271 19.28 26.01 13.20
N ASP A 272 18.12 25.95 12.55
CA ASP A 272 17.05 24.98 12.82
C ASP A 272 17.14 23.73 11.93
N SER A 273 18.26 23.57 11.22
CA SER A 273 18.53 22.47 10.30
C SER A 273 18.13 21.11 10.86
N GLY A 274 17.45 20.32 10.04
CA GLY A 274 16.86 19.03 10.39
C GLY A 274 15.55 19.13 11.17
N GLY A 275 15.10 20.33 11.55
CA GLY A 275 13.87 20.55 12.30
C GLY A 275 12.63 20.17 11.50
N GLY A 276 11.63 19.62 12.19
CA GLY A 276 10.39 19.18 11.56
C GLY A 276 9.46 20.34 11.21
N ALA A 277 8.77 20.20 10.08
CA ALA A 277 7.52 20.89 9.79
C ALA A 277 6.35 19.94 10.05
N PHE A 278 5.31 20.40 10.72
CA PHE A 278 4.17 19.58 11.14
C PHE A 278 2.86 20.14 10.61
N ASP A 279 1.96 19.28 10.12
CA ASP A 279 0.60 19.69 9.74
C ASP A 279 -0.31 19.86 10.98
N SER A 280 -1.59 20.18 10.74
CA SER A 280 -2.57 20.35 11.81
C SER A 280 -2.91 19.06 12.58
N GLN A 281 -2.59 17.89 12.03
CA GLN A 281 -2.73 16.58 12.70
C GLN A 281 -1.47 16.20 13.49
N GLY A 282 -0.38 16.97 13.34
CA GLY A 282 0.90 16.69 13.99
C GLY A 282 1.78 15.72 13.21
N ARG A 283 1.43 15.40 11.94
CA ARG A 283 2.26 14.57 11.07
C ARG A 283 3.43 15.39 10.54
N VAL A 284 4.60 14.77 10.42
CA VAL A 284 5.81 15.45 9.93
C VAL A 284 5.85 15.48 8.40
N LEU A 285 6.00 16.68 7.85
CA LEU A 285 5.97 16.98 6.41
C LEU A 285 7.36 16.95 5.77
N GLY A 286 8.41 17.09 6.59
CA GLY A 286 9.77 17.19 6.11
C GLY A 286 10.76 17.63 7.17
N ALA A 287 12.04 17.54 6.81
CA ALA A 287 13.16 18.05 7.59
C ALA A 287 13.70 19.33 6.94
N LEU A 288 13.96 20.37 7.75
CA LEU A 288 14.52 21.61 7.25
C LEU A 288 15.92 21.38 6.66
N SER A 289 16.07 21.64 5.38
CA SER A 289 17.35 21.49 4.67
C SER A 289 18.14 22.80 4.68
N ARG A 290 17.51 23.90 4.26
CA ARG A 290 18.17 25.21 4.08
C ARG A 290 17.15 26.35 4.14
N GLY A 291 17.64 27.58 4.11
CA GLY A 291 16.85 28.80 4.00
C GLY A 291 17.67 29.98 3.47
N GLY A 292 16.97 31.00 3.01
CA GLY A 292 17.52 32.25 2.51
C GLY A 292 18.10 33.16 3.61
N GLU A 293 18.73 34.25 3.18
CA GLU A 293 19.21 35.29 4.08
C GLU A 293 18.04 35.92 4.87
N GLY A 294 18.26 36.17 6.16
CA GLY A 294 17.21 36.69 7.04
C GLY A 294 16.12 35.68 7.38
N CYS A 295 16.37 34.38 7.16
CA CYS A 295 15.43 33.29 7.43
C CYS A 295 14.20 33.31 6.51
N SER A 296 14.41 33.72 5.25
CA SER A 296 13.37 33.65 4.22
C SER A 296 13.36 32.29 3.53
N ASP A 297 12.27 31.99 2.81
CA ASP A 297 12.18 30.89 1.84
C ASP A 297 12.74 29.55 2.37
N SER A 298 12.23 29.09 3.50
CA SER A 298 12.72 27.88 4.16
C SER A 298 12.45 26.64 3.29
N VAL A 299 13.51 25.93 2.89
CA VAL A 299 13.41 24.73 2.05
C VAL A 299 13.49 23.49 2.92
N TYR A 300 12.49 22.64 2.78
CA TYR A 300 12.38 21.36 3.46
C TYR A 300 12.58 20.22 2.48
N SER A 301 13.28 19.17 2.90
CA SER A 301 13.20 17.87 2.25
C SER A 301 11.88 17.23 2.69
N GLY A 302 10.94 17.10 1.75
CA GLY A 302 9.63 16.51 1.99
C GLY A 302 9.72 15.00 2.19
N VAL A 303 8.83 14.41 2.98
CA VAL A 303 8.88 12.96 3.28
C VAL A 303 8.23 12.07 2.22
N THR A 304 7.31 12.61 1.41
CA THR A 304 6.48 11.82 0.47
C THR A 304 7.30 11.08 -0.60
N GLU A 305 8.24 11.75 -1.27
CA GLU A 305 9.12 11.11 -2.27
C GLU A 305 10.07 10.06 -1.66
N TRP A 306 10.23 10.09 -0.33
CA TRP A 306 11.07 9.18 0.43
C TRP A 306 10.25 8.10 1.16
N SER A 307 8.96 7.94 0.86
CA SER A 307 8.03 7.06 1.59
C SER A 307 8.53 5.62 1.72
N ALA A 308 8.85 4.97 0.61
CA ALA A 308 9.36 3.60 0.61
C ALA A 308 10.66 3.44 1.43
N TRP A 309 11.56 4.43 1.31
CA TRP A 309 12.82 4.45 2.04
C TRP A 309 12.62 4.63 3.55
N ILE A 310 11.68 5.51 3.94
CA ILE A 310 11.32 5.75 5.34
C ILE A 310 10.63 4.51 5.94
N ARG A 311 9.67 3.90 5.24
CA ARG A 311 8.96 2.68 5.68
C ARG A 311 9.93 1.54 5.94
N GLY A 312 10.81 1.23 4.97
CA GLY A 312 11.78 0.13 5.11
C GLY A 312 12.70 0.30 6.32
N HIS A 313 13.22 1.51 6.55
CA HIS A 313 14.06 1.76 7.72
C HIS A 313 13.29 1.88 9.03
N ALA A 314 11.98 2.17 9.01
CA ALA A 314 11.12 2.08 10.19
C ALA A 314 10.97 0.63 10.67
N MET A 315 10.79 -0.32 9.75
CA MET A 315 10.76 -1.75 10.06
C MET A 315 12.10 -2.24 10.59
N GLU A 316 13.23 -1.83 9.98
CA GLU A 316 14.58 -2.15 10.51
C GLU A 316 14.77 -1.62 11.94
N ALA A 317 14.26 -0.41 12.22
CA ALA A 317 14.38 0.22 13.51
C ALA A 317 13.52 -0.47 14.57
N ALA A 318 12.31 -0.90 14.22
CA ALA A 318 11.39 -1.69 15.04
C ALA A 318 12.00 -3.04 15.43
N ALA A 319 12.49 -3.81 14.45
CA ALA A 319 13.14 -5.09 14.69
C ALA A 319 14.35 -4.98 15.62
N ALA A 320 15.20 -3.97 15.43
CA ALA A 320 16.37 -3.74 16.27
C ALA A 320 16.03 -3.16 17.66
N GLY A 321 14.93 -2.41 17.77
CA GLY A 321 14.45 -1.84 19.03
C GLY A 321 13.59 -2.79 19.85
N GLY A 322 13.12 -3.91 19.26
CA GLY A 322 12.23 -4.86 19.91
C GLY A 322 10.87 -4.27 20.28
N TYR A 323 10.28 -3.48 19.36
CA TYR A 323 8.94 -2.93 19.48
C TYR A 323 8.16 -3.19 18.19
N ASP A 324 6.82 -3.14 18.26
CA ASP A 324 5.94 -3.40 17.12
C ASP A 324 6.18 -2.37 16.00
N VAL A 325 5.99 -2.78 14.75
CA VAL A 325 6.15 -1.86 13.60
C VAL A 325 5.18 -0.68 13.80
N PRO A 326 5.61 0.58 13.57
CA PRO A 326 4.71 1.72 13.72
C PRO A 326 3.46 1.56 12.85
N GLU A 327 2.30 1.91 13.40
CA GLU A 327 0.97 1.79 12.77
C GLU A 327 0.91 2.44 11.37
N TRP A 328 1.57 3.58 11.16
CA TRP A 328 1.63 4.28 9.87
C TRP A 328 2.47 3.59 8.77
N VAL A 329 3.14 2.48 9.10
CA VAL A 329 3.85 1.67 8.11
C VAL A 329 2.83 0.79 7.40
N ASP A 330 3.04 0.59 6.11
CA ASP A 330 2.35 -0.37 5.25
C ASP A 330 3.37 -1.51 5.06
N SER A 331 3.20 -2.59 5.83
CA SER A 331 4.22 -3.63 6.00
C SER A 331 4.32 -4.57 4.81
N ASP A 332 3.20 -4.86 4.15
CA ASP A 332 3.10 -5.79 3.03
C ASP A 332 3.06 -5.09 1.66
N GLY A 333 2.90 -3.77 1.63
CA GLY A 333 2.97 -2.93 0.44
C GLY A 333 1.70 -2.93 -0.39
N ASP A 334 0.55 -3.25 0.19
CA ASP A 334 -0.71 -3.42 -0.53
C ASP A 334 -1.48 -2.11 -0.78
N GLY A 335 -1.10 -1.04 -0.06
CA GLY A 335 -1.67 0.29 -0.17
C GLY A 335 -2.39 0.79 1.08
N PHE A 336 -2.60 -0.04 2.10
CA PHE A 336 -3.15 0.33 3.39
C PHE A 336 -2.06 0.43 4.47
N HIS A 337 -2.26 1.31 5.45
CA HIS A 337 -1.38 1.35 6.63
C HIS A 337 -1.82 0.26 7.60
N ASN A 338 -0.91 -0.26 8.42
CA ASN A 338 -1.22 -1.37 9.35
C ASN A 338 -2.38 -1.06 10.33
N ASP A 339 -2.74 0.20 10.57
CA ASP A 339 -3.90 0.60 11.39
C ASP A 339 -5.22 0.68 10.63
N GLU A 340 -5.17 0.69 9.30
CA GLU A 340 -6.31 0.70 8.39
C GLU A 340 -6.43 -0.62 7.60
N ASP A 341 -5.46 -1.52 7.74
CA ASP A 341 -5.36 -2.80 7.05
C ASP A 341 -5.92 -3.94 7.92
N ASN A 342 -6.94 -4.63 7.43
CA ASN A 342 -7.52 -5.80 8.11
C ASN A 342 -6.65 -7.06 7.98
N CYS A 343 -5.57 -7.02 7.19
CA CYS A 343 -4.52 -8.05 7.13
C CYS A 343 -3.10 -7.44 7.05
N PRO A 344 -2.58 -6.79 8.12
CA PRO A 344 -1.35 -5.99 8.08
C PRO A 344 -0.05 -6.67 7.59
N ASP A 345 -0.04 -7.99 7.45
CA ASP A 345 1.11 -8.78 7.03
C ASP A 345 0.85 -9.57 5.71
N VAL A 346 -0.35 -9.45 5.11
CA VAL A 346 -0.80 -10.20 3.93
C VAL A 346 -1.55 -9.30 2.95
N ALA A 347 -0.87 -8.94 1.86
CA ALA A 347 -1.39 -7.97 0.91
C ALA A 347 -2.77 -8.34 0.35
N ASN A 348 -3.77 -7.50 0.67
CA ASN A 348 -5.16 -7.63 0.26
C ASN A 348 -5.78 -6.25 -0.06
N PRO A 349 -5.43 -5.66 -1.23
CA PRO A 349 -5.86 -4.31 -1.58
C PRO A 349 -7.37 -4.09 -1.73
N ASP A 350 -8.18 -5.16 -1.70
CA ASP A 350 -9.65 -5.11 -1.71
C ASP A 350 -10.26 -5.07 -0.30
N GLN A 351 -9.49 -5.39 0.74
CA GLN A 351 -9.90 -5.35 2.16
C GLN A 351 -11.23 -6.07 2.39
N LEU A 352 -11.43 -7.21 1.71
CA LEU A 352 -12.60 -8.06 1.93
C LEU A 352 -12.56 -8.62 3.35
N ASP A 353 -13.74 -8.70 3.96
CA ASP A 353 -14.03 -9.09 5.35
C ASP A 353 -15.49 -9.56 5.33
N GLY A 354 -15.68 -10.85 5.06
CA GLY A 354 -16.98 -11.46 4.77
C GLY A 354 -17.96 -11.39 5.94
N ASP A 355 -17.45 -11.53 7.16
CA ASP A 355 -18.22 -11.60 8.39
C ASP A 355 -18.18 -10.32 9.25
N GLU A 356 -17.41 -9.32 8.82
CA GLU A 356 -17.24 -8.01 9.47
C GLU A 356 -16.63 -8.11 10.89
N ASP A 357 -15.77 -9.09 11.14
CA ASP A 357 -15.11 -9.27 12.45
C ASP A 357 -13.84 -8.39 12.63
N GLY A 358 -13.35 -7.83 11.51
CA GLY A 358 -12.19 -6.95 11.44
C GLY A 358 -10.89 -7.66 11.06
N ILE A 359 -10.90 -8.97 10.82
CA ILE A 359 -9.85 -9.76 10.18
C ILE A 359 -10.24 -9.93 8.71
N GLY A 360 -9.35 -9.60 7.78
CA GLY A 360 -9.69 -9.74 6.36
C GLY A 360 -9.65 -11.18 5.87
N ASP A 361 -10.45 -11.51 4.85
CA ASP A 361 -10.51 -12.85 4.23
C ASP A 361 -9.13 -13.34 3.73
N ALA A 362 -8.17 -12.45 3.51
CA ALA A 362 -6.82 -12.86 3.12
C ALA A 362 -6.00 -13.49 4.25
N CYS A 363 -6.39 -13.24 5.50
CA CYS A 363 -5.70 -13.67 6.71
C CYS A 363 -6.62 -14.28 7.78
N ASP A 364 -7.90 -14.45 7.47
CA ASP A 364 -8.86 -15.20 8.30
C ASP A 364 -8.85 -16.70 7.94
N ASP A 365 -8.98 -17.54 8.97
CA ASP A 365 -9.07 -19.00 8.84
C ASP A 365 -10.53 -19.52 8.88
N ASP A 366 -11.52 -18.64 9.09
CA ASP A 366 -12.97 -18.91 9.19
C ASP A 366 -13.76 -17.68 8.67
N PHE A 367 -14.00 -17.59 7.35
CA PHE A 367 -14.47 -16.35 6.69
C PHE A 367 -15.91 -15.93 7.04
N ASP A 368 -16.72 -16.85 7.57
CA ASP A 368 -18.12 -16.61 7.89
C ASP A 368 -18.43 -16.72 9.40
N ASN A 369 -17.38 -16.97 10.21
CA ASN A 369 -17.40 -17.04 11.66
C ASN A 369 -18.44 -18.01 12.23
N ASP A 370 -18.71 -19.11 11.51
CA ASP A 370 -19.68 -20.12 11.91
C ASP A 370 -19.08 -21.17 12.90
N GLY A 371 -17.75 -21.15 13.04
CA GLY A 371 -16.96 -22.01 13.91
C GLY A 371 -16.34 -23.23 13.21
N ILE A 372 -16.46 -23.33 11.90
CA ILE A 372 -15.83 -24.32 11.04
C ILE A 372 -14.73 -23.63 10.22
N LEU A 373 -13.53 -24.22 10.17
CA LEU A 373 -12.42 -23.60 9.43
C LEU A 373 -12.63 -23.72 7.92
N ASN A 374 -12.22 -22.70 7.16
CA ASN A 374 -12.31 -22.63 5.70
C ASN A 374 -11.85 -23.90 4.96
N GLU A 375 -10.83 -24.60 5.48
CA GLU A 375 -10.29 -25.82 4.86
C GLU A 375 -11.21 -27.05 4.94
N VAL A 376 -12.18 -27.04 5.86
CA VAL A 376 -13.10 -28.15 6.13
C VAL A 376 -14.57 -27.77 6.04
N ASP A 377 -14.85 -26.49 5.76
CA ASP A 377 -16.19 -25.95 5.56
C ASP A 377 -16.73 -26.29 4.16
N ASN A 378 -17.95 -26.80 4.08
CA ASN A 378 -18.65 -27.03 2.81
C ASN A 378 -19.38 -25.79 2.26
N CYS A 379 -19.44 -24.70 3.04
CA CYS A 379 -19.87 -23.36 2.63
C CYS A 379 -19.00 -22.25 3.25
N PRO A 380 -17.72 -22.11 2.87
CA PRO A 380 -16.78 -21.20 3.54
C PRO A 380 -17.18 -19.72 3.62
N ASP A 381 -18.12 -19.26 2.80
CA ASP A 381 -18.58 -17.87 2.76
C ASP A 381 -20.01 -17.70 3.34
N VAL A 382 -20.66 -18.76 3.83
CA VAL A 382 -22.06 -18.78 4.26
C VAL A 382 -22.24 -19.64 5.50
N ALA A 383 -22.37 -18.98 6.64
CA ALA A 383 -22.43 -19.64 7.93
C ALA A 383 -23.47 -20.78 8.00
N ASN A 384 -22.99 -22.00 8.17
CA ASN A 384 -23.77 -23.23 8.27
C ASN A 384 -23.15 -24.22 9.29
N PRO A 385 -23.25 -23.93 10.60
CA PRO A 385 -22.56 -24.73 11.63
C PRO A 385 -22.96 -26.20 11.72
N ASP A 386 -24.05 -26.60 11.04
CA ASP A 386 -24.51 -27.99 10.96
C ASP A 386 -23.88 -28.78 9.80
N GLN A 387 -23.26 -28.09 8.83
CA GLN A 387 -22.54 -28.65 7.68
C GLN A 387 -23.40 -29.67 6.93
N SER A 388 -24.69 -29.37 6.76
CA SER A 388 -25.62 -30.21 6.00
C SER A 388 -25.23 -30.24 4.51
N ASP A 389 -25.38 -31.41 3.90
CA ASP A 389 -25.01 -31.75 2.51
C ASP A 389 -25.84 -32.98 2.12
N ILE A 390 -27.06 -32.73 1.63
CA ILE A 390 -28.08 -33.77 1.39
C ILE A 390 -27.69 -34.72 0.26
N ASP A 391 -27.13 -34.19 -0.83
CA ASP A 391 -26.77 -34.97 -2.01
C ASP A 391 -25.35 -35.56 -1.95
N GLY A 392 -24.50 -35.02 -1.07
CA GLY A 392 -23.14 -35.49 -0.82
C GLY A 392 -22.13 -35.06 -1.89
N ASP A 393 -22.38 -33.96 -2.61
CA ASP A 393 -21.48 -33.44 -3.64
C ASP A 393 -20.30 -32.63 -3.06
N GLY A 394 -20.40 -32.25 -1.79
CA GLY A 394 -19.40 -31.50 -1.03
C GLY A 394 -19.63 -29.99 -0.97
N VAL A 395 -20.70 -29.48 -1.55
CA VAL A 395 -21.25 -28.13 -1.32
C VAL A 395 -22.31 -28.25 -0.24
N GLY A 396 -22.30 -27.37 0.75
CA GLY A 396 -23.31 -27.43 1.80
C GLY A 396 -24.68 -26.91 1.36
N ASP A 397 -25.74 -27.44 1.95
CA ASP A 397 -27.13 -27.06 1.64
C ASP A 397 -27.38 -25.53 1.77
N ALA A 398 -26.58 -24.83 2.57
CA ALA A 398 -26.70 -23.39 2.78
C ALA A 398 -26.20 -22.55 1.58
N CYS A 399 -25.30 -23.10 0.77
CA CYS A 399 -24.67 -22.45 -0.36
C CYS A 399 -24.79 -23.24 -1.68
N ASP A 400 -25.57 -24.31 -1.67
CA ASP A 400 -25.90 -25.10 -2.85
C ASP A 400 -27.21 -24.61 -3.49
N ASP A 401 -27.22 -24.53 -4.82
CA ASP A 401 -28.36 -24.12 -5.64
C ASP A 401 -29.30 -25.29 -5.99
N ASP A 402 -28.88 -26.55 -5.76
CA ASP A 402 -29.62 -27.80 -6.03
C ASP A 402 -29.30 -28.84 -4.91
N ILE A 403 -29.90 -28.66 -3.72
CA ILE A 403 -29.46 -29.37 -2.50
C ILE A 403 -29.72 -30.88 -2.52
N ASP A 404 -30.54 -31.40 -3.44
CA ASP A 404 -30.83 -32.84 -3.53
C ASP A 404 -30.28 -33.52 -4.79
N GLY A 405 -29.63 -32.76 -5.67
CA GLY A 405 -28.86 -33.25 -6.80
C GLY A 405 -29.72 -33.88 -7.89
N ASP A 406 -30.97 -33.43 -8.06
CA ASP A 406 -31.92 -33.98 -9.03
C ASP A 406 -31.90 -33.28 -10.41
N GLU A 407 -31.02 -32.29 -10.56
CA GLU A 407 -30.82 -31.39 -11.71
C GLU A 407 -31.87 -30.26 -11.84
N ILE A 408 -32.70 -30.02 -10.82
CA ILE A 408 -33.65 -28.91 -10.73
C ILE A 408 -33.23 -27.97 -9.60
N LEU A 409 -33.03 -26.70 -9.91
CA LEU A 409 -32.62 -25.71 -8.90
C LEU A 409 -33.67 -25.61 -7.79
N ASN A 410 -33.22 -25.40 -6.54
CA ASN A 410 -34.06 -25.25 -5.34
C ASN A 410 -35.24 -24.27 -5.53
N ALA A 411 -35.05 -23.21 -6.33
CA ALA A 411 -36.05 -22.19 -6.60
C ALA A 411 -37.14 -22.61 -7.61
N GLU A 412 -36.91 -23.69 -8.35
CA GLU A 412 -37.77 -24.24 -9.40
C GLU A 412 -38.30 -25.65 -9.05
N ASP A 413 -37.77 -26.27 -8.01
CA ASP A 413 -38.11 -27.62 -7.53
C ASP A 413 -39.35 -27.63 -6.63
N ASN A 414 -40.29 -28.55 -6.91
CA ASN A 414 -41.47 -28.80 -6.08
C ASN A 414 -41.21 -29.73 -4.87
N CYS A 415 -40.02 -30.33 -4.79
CA CYS A 415 -39.51 -31.06 -3.63
C CYS A 415 -38.02 -30.76 -3.35
N PRO A 416 -37.63 -29.52 -2.98
CA PRO A 416 -36.23 -29.09 -2.92
C PRO A 416 -35.25 -29.94 -2.11
N ALA A 417 -35.69 -30.87 -1.27
CA ALA A 417 -34.83 -31.69 -0.42
C ALA A 417 -35.00 -33.20 -0.69
N VAL A 418 -35.74 -33.58 -1.74
CA VAL A 418 -36.07 -34.97 -2.07
C VAL A 418 -36.07 -35.15 -3.60
N ALA A 419 -34.96 -35.67 -4.11
CA ALA A 419 -34.73 -35.79 -5.54
C ALA A 419 -35.90 -36.42 -6.30
N ASN A 420 -36.50 -35.65 -7.20
CA ASN A 420 -37.63 -36.05 -8.03
C ASN A 420 -37.53 -35.41 -9.43
N PRO A 421 -36.60 -35.87 -10.29
CA PRO A 421 -36.34 -35.24 -11.59
C PRO A 421 -37.52 -35.19 -12.57
N ASP A 422 -38.61 -35.91 -12.29
CA ASP A 422 -39.84 -35.88 -13.08
C ASP A 422 -40.83 -34.79 -12.65
N GLN A 423 -40.58 -34.13 -11.51
CA GLN A 423 -41.37 -33.04 -10.93
C GLN A 423 -42.87 -33.36 -10.92
N LYS A 424 -43.21 -34.63 -10.67
CA LYS A 424 -44.60 -35.09 -10.66
C LYS A 424 -45.35 -34.43 -9.50
N ASP A 425 -46.51 -33.87 -9.81
CA ASP A 425 -47.42 -33.18 -8.89
C ASP A 425 -48.84 -33.57 -9.35
N THR A 426 -49.45 -34.52 -8.63
CA THR A 426 -50.66 -35.21 -9.06
C THR A 426 -51.93 -34.39 -8.84
N ASP A 427 -52.00 -33.60 -7.78
CA ASP A 427 -53.16 -32.77 -7.44
C ASP A 427 -53.01 -31.31 -7.92
N GLY A 428 -51.79 -30.88 -8.27
CA GLY A 428 -51.47 -29.57 -8.81
C GLY A 428 -51.36 -28.48 -7.74
N ASP A 429 -51.07 -28.83 -6.49
CA ASP A 429 -50.96 -27.89 -5.37
C ASP A 429 -49.58 -27.19 -5.29
N GLY A 430 -48.60 -27.71 -6.03
CA GLY A 430 -47.22 -27.21 -6.11
C GLY A 430 -46.23 -27.92 -5.20
N VAL A 431 -46.64 -28.94 -4.45
CA VAL A 431 -45.76 -29.89 -3.74
C VAL A 431 -45.60 -31.13 -4.63
N GLY A 432 -44.37 -31.62 -4.80
CA GLY A 432 -44.16 -32.82 -5.61
C GLY A 432 -44.60 -34.09 -4.89
N ASP A 433 -45.06 -35.08 -5.67
CA ASP A 433 -45.48 -36.40 -5.18
C ASP A 433 -44.42 -37.07 -4.26
N ALA A 434 -43.13 -36.74 -4.45
CA ALA A 434 -42.02 -37.33 -3.68
C ALA A 434 -41.94 -36.82 -2.23
N CYS A 435 -42.47 -35.62 -1.97
CA CYS A 435 -42.42 -34.94 -0.68
C CYS A 435 -43.79 -34.50 -0.17
N ASP A 436 -44.86 -34.93 -0.84
CA ASP A 436 -46.25 -34.70 -0.45
C ASP A 436 -46.80 -35.89 0.38
N ASP A 437 -47.50 -35.57 1.46
CA ASP A 437 -48.15 -36.52 2.37
C ASP A 437 -49.56 -36.94 1.90
N ASP A 438 -50.14 -36.26 0.91
CA ASP A 438 -51.49 -36.48 0.34
C ASP A 438 -51.49 -36.18 -1.17
N ILE A 439 -50.89 -37.07 -1.98
CA ILE A 439 -50.53 -36.75 -3.38
C ILE A 439 -51.73 -36.52 -4.31
N ASP A 440 -52.96 -36.87 -3.91
CA ASP A 440 -54.16 -36.64 -4.72
C ASP A 440 -55.11 -35.57 -4.15
N GLY A 441 -54.75 -34.98 -3.02
CA GLY A 441 -55.44 -33.85 -2.40
C GLY A 441 -56.87 -34.16 -1.94
N ASP A 442 -57.19 -35.42 -1.66
CA ASP A 442 -58.54 -35.82 -1.23
C ASP A 442 -58.79 -35.66 0.29
N GLY A 443 -57.73 -35.41 1.06
CA GLY A 443 -57.74 -35.22 2.50
C GLY A 443 -57.44 -36.48 3.32
N VAL A 444 -57.07 -37.59 2.68
CA VAL A 444 -56.61 -38.83 3.32
C VAL A 444 -55.11 -38.99 3.07
N PRO A 445 -54.25 -38.96 4.11
CA PRO A 445 -52.82 -39.11 3.90
C PRO A 445 -52.45 -40.41 3.19
N ASN A 446 -51.44 -40.37 2.33
CA ASN A 446 -50.94 -41.50 1.52
C ASN A 446 -50.77 -42.81 2.30
N ALA A 447 -50.37 -42.72 3.57
CA ALA A 447 -50.15 -43.87 4.45
C ALA A 447 -51.45 -44.55 4.94
N GLU A 448 -52.58 -43.86 4.87
CA GLU A 448 -53.92 -44.30 5.29
C GLU A 448 -54.88 -44.46 4.10
N ASP A 449 -54.45 -44.09 2.90
CA ASP A 449 -55.25 -44.06 1.68
C ASP A 449 -55.23 -45.42 0.94
N ASN A 450 -56.41 -45.94 0.61
CA ASN A 450 -56.56 -47.15 -0.21
C ASN A 450 -56.48 -46.91 -1.72
N CYS A 451 -56.43 -45.66 -2.17
CA CYS A 451 -56.11 -45.23 -3.53
C CYS A 451 -55.20 -43.99 -3.57
N PRO A 452 -53.93 -44.08 -3.11
CA PRO A 452 -53.07 -42.91 -2.88
C PRO A 452 -52.92 -41.90 -4.03
N ALA A 453 -53.17 -42.28 -5.28
CA ALA A 453 -52.98 -41.42 -6.45
C ALA A 453 -54.30 -41.08 -7.17
N VAL A 454 -55.45 -41.42 -6.58
CA VAL A 454 -56.77 -41.27 -7.20
C VAL A 454 -57.79 -40.85 -6.15
N SER A 455 -58.06 -39.54 -6.13
CA SER A 455 -58.95 -38.91 -5.15
C SER A 455 -60.24 -39.68 -4.89
N ASN A 456 -60.40 -40.16 -3.66
CA ASN A 456 -61.52 -40.95 -3.18
C ASN A 456 -61.73 -40.79 -1.66
N ALA A 457 -61.96 -39.56 -1.20
CA ALA A 457 -62.08 -39.19 0.22
C ALA A 457 -63.07 -40.03 1.07
N ASP A 458 -63.95 -40.82 0.46
CA ASP A 458 -64.85 -41.75 1.14
C ASP A 458 -64.22 -43.12 1.49
N GLN A 459 -63.03 -43.40 0.95
CA GLN A 459 -62.22 -44.60 1.16
C GLN A 459 -63.04 -45.89 0.95
N ALA A 460 -63.96 -45.87 -0.02
CA ALA A 460 -64.83 -46.99 -0.29
C ALA A 460 -64.04 -48.21 -0.82
N ASP A 461 -64.10 -49.33 -0.10
CA ASP A 461 -63.53 -50.64 -0.45
C ASP A 461 -64.61 -51.71 -0.22
N GLU A 462 -65.32 -52.10 -1.28
CA GLU A 462 -66.47 -53.01 -1.15
C GLU A 462 -66.08 -54.48 -0.94
N ASP A 463 -64.95 -54.92 -1.49
CA ASP A 463 -64.52 -56.32 -1.41
C ASP A 463 -63.54 -56.60 -0.25
N GLY A 464 -63.05 -55.53 0.40
CA GLY A 464 -62.21 -55.57 1.59
C GLY A 464 -60.78 -56.03 1.29
N ASN A 465 -60.30 -55.83 0.06
CA ASN A 465 -58.97 -56.26 -0.37
C ASN A 465 -57.87 -55.24 -0.03
N GLY A 466 -58.23 -54.05 0.46
CA GLY A 466 -57.31 -52.97 0.82
C GLY A 466 -56.96 -52.02 -0.33
N ILE A 467 -57.56 -52.18 -1.51
CA ILE A 467 -57.48 -51.27 -2.66
C ILE A 467 -58.88 -50.64 -2.80
N GLY A 468 -58.94 -49.31 -2.89
CA GLY A 468 -60.21 -48.61 -3.00
C GLY A 468 -60.89 -48.83 -4.35
N ASN A 469 -62.22 -48.72 -4.36
CA ASN A 469 -63.03 -48.88 -5.57
C ASN A 469 -62.61 -47.92 -6.71
N ALA A 470 -62.01 -46.77 -6.38
CA ALA A 470 -61.60 -45.75 -7.35
C ALA A 470 -60.37 -46.18 -8.19
N CYS A 471 -59.56 -47.11 -7.68
CA CYS A 471 -58.31 -47.56 -8.28
C CYS A 471 -58.22 -49.09 -8.42
N ASP A 472 -59.33 -49.81 -8.22
CA ASP A 472 -59.39 -51.27 -8.35
C ASP A 472 -59.81 -51.71 -9.77
N ASP A 473 -58.83 -52.16 -10.57
CA ASP A 473 -59.03 -52.76 -11.90
C ASP A 473 -59.78 -54.11 -11.86
N GLY A 474 -59.90 -54.74 -10.69
CA GLY A 474 -60.66 -55.96 -10.44
C GLY A 474 -62.16 -55.72 -10.22
N TYR A 475 -62.56 -54.48 -9.95
CA TYR A 475 -63.95 -54.05 -9.83
C TYR A 475 -64.55 -53.76 -11.22
N ASP A 476 -64.64 -54.81 -12.05
CA ASP A 476 -65.57 -54.80 -13.19
C ASP A 476 -66.99 -54.69 -12.61
N ALA A 477 -67.55 -53.49 -12.60
CA ALA A 477 -68.93 -53.22 -12.20
C ALA A 477 -69.89 -54.13 -12.99
N GLY A 478 -70.22 -55.28 -12.41
CA GLY A 478 -71.13 -56.25 -12.99
C GLY A 478 -72.54 -55.67 -13.07
N GLY A 479 -72.89 -55.02 -14.19
CA GLY A 479 -74.19 -54.34 -14.22
C GLY A 479 -74.71 -53.67 -15.49
N CYS A 480 -74.35 -54.09 -16.72
CA CYS A 480 -75.29 -53.90 -17.85
C CYS A 480 -75.06 -54.90 -19.00
N SER A 481 -75.73 -56.05 -18.89
CA SER A 481 -76.05 -56.88 -20.06
C SER A 481 -77.28 -56.29 -20.77
N VAL A 482 -77.06 -55.49 -21.82
CA VAL A 482 -78.09 -55.25 -22.84
C VAL A 482 -77.95 -56.30 -23.92
N SER A 483 -78.89 -57.24 -23.90
CA SER A 483 -79.14 -58.18 -24.97
C SER A 483 -80.07 -57.56 -26.02
N GLY A 484 -79.65 -57.59 -27.28
CA GLY A 484 -80.53 -57.70 -28.45
C GLY A 484 -80.86 -56.43 -29.24
N GLY A 485 -80.52 -56.43 -30.53
CA GLY A 485 -81.19 -55.58 -31.52
C GLY A 485 -80.39 -55.26 -32.79
N ALA A 486 -80.71 -55.95 -33.88
CA ALA A 486 -80.12 -55.90 -35.21
C ALA A 486 -79.98 -54.51 -35.89
N SER A 487 -79.04 -54.42 -36.85
CA SER A 487 -79.01 -53.41 -37.93
C SER A 487 -80.33 -53.39 -38.74
N PRO A 488 -80.66 -52.28 -39.43
CA PRO A 488 -80.30 -52.22 -40.84
C PRO A 488 -79.93 -50.83 -41.42
N VAL A 489 -79.24 -50.94 -42.56
CA VAL A 489 -78.96 -50.02 -43.67
C VAL A 489 -79.99 -48.89 -43.92
N SER A 490 -79.51 -47.66 -44.18
CA SER A 490 -79.83 -46.83 -45.38
C SER A 490 -79.30 -45.40 -45.24
N GLY A 491 -78.65 -44.88 -46.29
CA GLY A 491 -77.97 -43.59 -46.28
C GLY A 491 -78.84 -42.41 -46.72
N LEU A 492 -78.24 -41.21 -46.77
CA LEU A 492 -78.53 -40.21 -47.80
C LEU A 492 -77.38 -39.18 -47.88
N PHE A 493 -76.97 -38.96 -49.12
CA PHE A 493 -76.10 -37.89 -49.61
C PHE A 493 -76.53 -36.49 -49.13
N HIS A 494 -75.57 -35.55 -49.02
CA HIS A 494 -75.52 -34.32 -49.83
C HIS A 494 -74.08 -33.78 -49.83
N GLY A 495 -73.52 -33.60 -51.03
CA GLY A 495 -72.19 -33.05 -51.25
C GLY A 495 -72.19 -31.55 -51.57
N PHE A 496 -71.08 -31.16 -52.22
CA PHE A 496 -70.60 -29.84 -52.66
C PHE A 496 -69.63 -29.17 -51.66
N GLY A 497 -68.38 -28.86 -52.01
CA GLY A 497 -67.67 -29.00 -53.28
C GLY A 497 -66.29 -28.36 -53.16
N LEU A 498 -65.30 -29.02 -53.76
CA LEU A 498 -63.96 -28.49 -54.07
C LEU A 498 -64.02 -27.13 -54.78
N LEU A 499 -63.04 -26.26 -54.54
CA LEU A 499 -62.15 -25.80 -55.62
C LEU A 499 -60.82 -25.28 -55.07
N ALA A 500 -59.76 -26.02 -55.37
CA ALA A 500 -58.39 -25.55 -55.33
C ALA A 500 -58.10 -24.71 -56.58
N LEU A 501 -57.18 -23.75 -56.51
CA LEU A 501 -56.33 -23.39 -57.65
C LEU A 501 -55.01 -22.74 -57.19
N LEU A 502 -53.94 -23.41 -57.58
CA LEU A 502 -52.53 -23.06 -57.48
C LEU A 502 -52.18 -21.79 -58.29
N GLY A 503 -51.14 -21.07 -57.86
CA GLY A 503 -50.51 -20.02 -58.65
C GLY A 503 -49.13 -19.61 -58.13
N LEU A 504 -48.09 -20.30 -58.61
CA LEU A 504 -46.67 -19.98 -58.44
C LEU A 504 -46.31 -18.57 -58.96
N GLY A 505 -45.44 -17.85 -58.25
CA GLY A 505 -44.89 -16.57 -58.71
C GLY A 505 -43.66 -16.11 -57.92
N ARG A 506 -42.49 -16.37 -58.50
CA ARG A 506 -41.13 -16.20 -57.98
C ARG A 506 -40.62 -14.74 -58.10
N ILE A 507 -39.64 -14.35 -57.24
CA ILE A 507 -38.42 -13.53 -57.53
C ILE A 507 -38.30 -12.05 -57.02
N LYS A 508 -37.16 -11.82 -56.29
CA LYS A 508 -36.29 -10.60 -56.09
C LYS A 508 -36.80 -9.48 -55.16
N ARG A 509 -35.99 -8.75 -54.36
CA ARG A 509 -34.51 -8.62 -54.14
C ARG A 509 -34.25 -7.70 -52.92
N ARG A 510 -33.06 -7.88 -52.32
CA ARG A 510 -32.15 -6.90 -51.62
C ARG A 510 -32.55 -6.37 -50.23
N ALA A 511 -31.72 -6.60 -49.19
CA ALA A 511 -30.51 -5.85 -48.72
C ALA A 511 -30.89 -4.57 -47.94
N ASN A 512 -30.42 -4.27 -46.73
CA ASN A 512 -29.05 -4.13 -46.17
C ASN A 512 -29.15 -4.27 -44.63
N LYS A 513 -28.21 -4.93 -43.93
CA LYS A 513 -26.97 -4.38 -43.32
C LYS A 513 -27.17 -3.18 -42.37
N GLY A 514 -27.00 -3.48 -41.09
CA GLY A 514 -26.26 -2.72 -40.08
C GLY A 514 -25.49 -3.75 -39.29
#